data_AF-A0AAD5CEC9-F1
#
_entry.id   AF-A0AAD5CEC9-F1
#
_cell.length_a   1.000
_cell.length_b   1.000
_cell.length_c   1.000
_cell.angle_alpha   90.00
_cell.angle_beta   90.00
_cell.angle_gamma   90.00
#
_symmetry.space_group_name_H-M   'P 1'
#
loop_
_entity.id
_entity.type
_entity.pdbx_description
1 polymer ?
#
loop_
_entity_poly.entity_id
_entity_poly.type
_entity_poly.pdbx_seq_one_letter_code
_entity_poly.pdbx_strand_id
1 'polypeptide(L)'
;MNGGLGGMGLMGGLGGTGGVTVAAGSPAVSSDGLGKSNGGDTSSVSPTPYVFNGVFRGRKNGAIEKVVERRQRRMIKNRESAARSRARKQAYTMELEAEVSELKQKNQELKRKQEEMLKMQKNQVLEMMNTKPGAKRNRLKKTISGPW
;
A
#
# COMPACT_ATOMS: atom_id res chain seq x y z
N MET A 1 -49.98 8.32 50.54
CA MET A 1 -49.71 9.45 49.62
C MET A 1 -49.70 8.90 48.20
N ASN A 2 -50.38 9.61 47.29
CA ASN A 2 -50.71 9.25 45.90
C ASN A 2 -49.51 9.09 44.95
N GLY A 3 -49.73 8.32 43.89
CA GLY A 3 -49.30 8.56 42.48
C GLY A 3 -47.79 8.43 42.18
N GLY A 4 -47.36 8.16 40.96
CA GLY A 4 -48.04 8.12 39.68
C GLY A 4 -47.00 7.93 38.56
N LEU A 5 -47.50 7.56 37.39
CA LEU A 5 -46.79 7.25 36.14
C LEU A 5 -45.99 8.42 35.52
N GLY A 6 -45.12 8.07 34.57
CA GLY A 6 -44.64 8.92 33.47
C GLY A 6 -43.14 9.20 33.56
N GLY A 7 -42.32 9.11 32.52
CA GLY A 7 -42.56 9.26 31.09
C GLY A 7 -41.50 10.24 30.52
N MET A 8 -41.05 10.00 29.29
CA MET A 8 -40.05 10.78 28.51
C MET A 8 -38.59 10.70 29.03
N GLY A 9 -37.57 10.44 28.21
CA GLY A 9 -37.38 10.78 26.79
C GLY A 9 -36.46 12.01 26.70
N LEU A 10 -35.57 12.05 25.69
CA LEU A 10 -34.52 13.06 25.38
C LEU A 10 -33.15 12.73 26.00
N MET A 11 -31.99 12.97 25.39
CA MET A 11 -31.56 13.45 24.06
C MET A 11 -30.02 13.49 24.15
N GLY A 12 -29.33 13.03 23.11
CA GLY A 12 -28.05 13.55 22.57
C GLY A 12 -26.83 13.80 23.47
N GLY A 13 -25.65 13.43 22.97
CA GLY A 13 -24.42 14.15 23.32
C GLY A 13 -23.11 13.37 23.25
N LEU A 14 -22.41 13.54 22.13
CA LEU A 14 -20.95 13.75 21.95
C LEU A 14 -19.89 13.01 22.81
N GLY A 15 -18.86 12.53 22.09
CA GLY A 15 -17.46 12.50 22.53
C GLY A 15 -16.98 11.12 22.98
N GLY A 16 -15.80 10.62 22.63
CA GLY A 16 -14.64 11.15 21.92
C GLY A 16 -13.55 10.07 21.89
N THR A 17 -12.41 10.39 21.25
CA THR A 17 -11.05 9.83 21.42
C THR A 17 -10.87 8.32 21.19
N GLY A 18 -10.05 7.84 20.24
CA GLY A 18 -8.60 8.01 20.19
C GLY A 18 -7.98 6.60 20.27
N GLY A 19 -7.08 6.22 19.36
CA GLY A 19 -6.37 4.94 19.45
C GLY A 19 -5.89 4.37 18.12
N VAL A 20 -4.71 4.83 17.68
CA VAL A 20 -3.88 4.13 16.67
C VAL A 20 -3.37 2.85 17.32
N THR A 21 -3.58 1.69 16.68
CA THR A 21 -2.77 0.50 16.96
C THR A 21 -2.22 -0.05 15.65
N VAL A 22 -0.90 -0.10 15.57
CA VAL A 22 -0.12 -0.67 14.47
C VAL A 22 0.16 -2.11 14.87
N ALA A 23 -0.39 -3.08 14.15
CA ALA A 23 -0.01 -4.48 14.30
C ALA A 23 0.76 -4.91 13.04
N ALA A 24 2.08 -4.87 13.15
CA ALA A 24 3.00 -5.48 12.20
C ALA A 24 3.01 -6.99 12.40
N GLY A 25 2.83 -7.75 11.32
CA GLY A 25 2.97 -9.20 11.29
C GLY A 25 2.71 -9.73 9.88
N SER A 26 3.78 -10.11 9.18
CA SER A 26 3.78 -10.59 7.79
C SER A 26 2.91 -11.83 7.56
N PRO A 27 2.26 -12.01 6.39
CA PRO A 27 1.72 -13.31 6.01
C PRO A 27 2.86 -14.24 5.57
N ALA A 28 3.07 -15.32 6.32
CA ALA A 28 3.91 -16.43 5.90
C ALA A 28 3.25 -17.12 4.69
N VAL A 29 4.05 -17.29 3.64
CA VAL A 29 3.73 -18.07 2.45
C VAL A 29 3.59 -19.55 2.82
N SER A 30 2.54 -20.21 2.35
CA SER A 30 2.54 -21.67 2.19
C SER A 30 1.81 -22.04 0.91
N SER A 31 2.59 -22.68 0.05
CA SER A 31 2.31 -23.10 -1.30
C SER A 31 1.62 -24.46 -1.32
N ASP A 32 0.65 -24.56 -2.23
CA ASP A 32 0.17 -25.70 -3.00
C ASP A 32 0.26 -27.12 -2.42
N GLY A 33 -0.92 -27.75 -2.34
CA GLY A 33 -1.08 -29.18 -2.19
C GLY A 33 -2.34 -29.67 -2.89
N LEU A 34 -2.23 -29.86 -4.21
CA LEU A 34 -3.18 -30.59 -5.04
C LEU A 34 -3.34 -32.02 -4.51
N GLY A 35 -4.55 -32.41 -4.13
CA GLY A 35 -4.87 -33.77 -3.71
C GLY A 35 -6.31 -34.14 -4.03
N LYS A 36 -6.54 -34.63 -5.26
CA LYS A 36 -7.72 -35.44 -5.60
C LYS A 36 -7.58 -36.79 -4.89
N SER A 37 -8.45 -37.12 -3.95
CA SER A 37 -8.75 -38.50 -3.60
C SER A 37 -10.26 -38.73 -3.66
N ASN A 38 -10.62 -39.64 -4.55
CA ASN A 38 -11.95 -40.23 -4.66
C ASN A 38 -12.03 -41.46 -3.74
N GLY A 39 -13.20 -41.70 -3.15
CA GLY A 39 -13.55 -42.95 -2.46
C GLY A 39 -12.92 -43.08 -1.07
N GLY A 40 -13.60 -43.53 -0.03
CA GLY A 40 -14.86 -44.26 -0.02
C GLY A 40 -14.77 -45.28 1.11
N ASP A 41 -14.57 -44.83 2.35
CA ASP A 41 -14.54 -45.73 3.50
C ASP A 41 -15.67 -45.35 4.45
N THR A 42 -16.69 -46.20 4.42
CA THR A 42 -17.84 -46.17 5.29
C THR A 42 -17.49 -46.75 6.67
N SER A 43 -18.22 -46.26 7.67
CA SER A 43 -18.60 -46.93 8.93
C SER A 43 -17.93 -46.46 10.23
N SER A 44 -18.79 -46.42 11.26
CA SER A 44 -18.59 -46.05 12.67
C SER A 44 -18.77 -44.54 12.92
N VAL A 45 -19.92 -44.00 13.34
CA VAL A 45 -20.81 -44.41 14.44
C VAL A 45 -22.22 -43.79 14.28
N SER A 46 -23.25 -44.60 14.56
CA SER A 46 -24.68 -44.32 14.84
C SER A 46 -25.56 -43.58 13.80
N PRO A 47 -26.57 -44.26 13.21
CA PRO A 47 -27.66 -43.61 12.47
C PRO A 47 -28.57 -42.84 13.43
N THR A 48 -28.54 -41.51 13.39
CA THR A 48 -29.67 -40.71 13.88
C THR A 48 -30.65 -40.52 12.71
N PRO A 49 -31.87 -41.07 12.78
CA PRO A 49 -32.87 -40.91 11.72
C PRO A 49 -33.50 -39.52 11.84
N TYR A 50 -32.76 -38.47 11.54
CA TYR A 50 -33.39 -37.22 11.13
C TYR A 50 -33.36 -37.16 9.61
N VAL A 51 -34.38 -37.81 9.03
CA VAL A 51 -34.84 -37.58 7.68
C VAL A 51 -34.99 -36.07 7.48
N PHE A 52 -33.96 -35.45 6.88
CA PHE A 52 -34.12 -34.13 6.28
C PHE A 52 -34.97 -34.34 5.03
N ASN A 53 -36.27 -34.44 5.28
CA ASN A 53 -37.33 -34.68 4.34
C ASN A 53 -37.13 -33.83 3.08
N GLY A 54 -36.76 -34.49 1.99
CA GLY A 54 -36.92 -34.03 0.62
C GLY A 54 -38.41 -33.91 0.23
N VAL A 55 -39.18 -33.16 1.02
CA VAL A 55 -40.64 -32.96 0.86
C VAL A 55 -40.93 -31.47 0.70
N PHE A 56 -40.24 -30.80 -0.22
CA PHE A 56 -40.76 -29.56 -0.80
C PHE A 56 -41.34 -29.88 -2.18
N ARG A 57 -42.34 -30.77 -2.23
CA ARG A 57 -43.22 -30.91 -3.39
C ARG A 57 -44.31 -29.83 -3.31
N GLY A 58 -44.15 -28.76 -4.09
CA GLY A 58 -45.19 -28.47 -5.09
C GLY A 58 -46.10 -27.24 -4.93
N ARG A 59 -46.06 -26.42 -3.86
CA ARG A 59 -46.96 -25.24 -3.83
C ARG A 59 -46.45 -23.93 -3.18
N LYS A 60 -45.25 -23.89 -2.61
CA LYS A 60 -44.61 -22.67 -2.07
C LYS A 60 -43.20 -22.38 -2.61
N ASN A 61 -42.70 -23.21 -3.53
CA ASN A 61 -41.30 -23.19 -3.96
C ASN A 61 -40.98 -22.01 -4.89
N GLY A 62 -41.92 -21.59 -5.74
CA GLY A 62 -41.64 -20.57 -6.76
C GLY A 62 -41.32 -19.18 -6.20
N ALA A 63 -41.80 -18.83 -4.99
CA ALA A 63 -41.43 -17.57 -4.35
C ALA A 63 -40.02 -17.63 -3.75
N ILE A 64 -39.68 -18.73 -3.06
CA ILE A 64 -38.37 -18.93 -2.45
C ILE A 64 -37.29 -19.05 -3.54
N GLU A 65 -37.57 -19.78 -4.62
CA GLU A 65 -36.66 -19.96 -5.75
C GLU A 65 -36.32 -18.62 -6.43
N LYS A 66 -37.31 -17.74 -6.66
CA LYS A 66 -37.09 -16.37 -7.15
C LYS A 66 -36.22 -15.53 -6.22
N VAL A 67 -36.35 -15.69 -4.90
CA VAL A 67 -35.49 -14.99 -3.92
C VAL A 67 -34.05 -15.50 -3.97
N VAL A 68 -33.86 -16.83 -4.06
CA VAL A 68 -32.53 -17.46 -4.19
C VAL A 68 -31.87 -17.03 -5.50
N GLU A 69 -32.59 -17.06 -6.61
CA GLU A 69 -32.09 -16.64 -7.92
C GLU A 69 -31.70 -15.15 -7.89
N ARG A 70 -32.53 -14.29 -7.31
CA ARG A 70 -32.21 -12.86 -7.11
C ARG A 70 -30.97 -12.67 -6.23
N ARG A 71 -30.80 -13.49 -5.20
CA ARG A 71 -29.59 -13.47 -4.35
C ARG A 71 -28.36 -13.88 -5.15
N GLN A 72 -28.41 -14.97 -5.90
CA GLN A 72 -27.31 -15.41 -6.75
C GLN A 72 -26.92 -14.35 -7.79
N ARG A 73 -27.89 -13.77 -8.50
CA ARG A 73 -27.65 -12.66 -9.45
C ARG A 73 -26.94 -11.47 -8.78
N ARG A 74 -27.30 -11.13 -7.53
CA ARG A 74 -26.61 -10.09 -6.75
C ARG A 74 -25.19 -10.51 -6.35
N MET A 75 -24.99 -11.77 -5.96
CA MET A 75 -23.66 -12.27 -5.60
C MET A 75 -22.70 -12.26 -6.80
N ILE A 76 -23.20 -12.59 -8.00
CA ILE A 76 -22.42 -12.50 -9.24
C ILE A 76 -22.01 -11.05 -9.50
N LYS A 77 -22.97 -10.12 -9.53
CA LYS A 77 -22.69 -8.68 -9.77
C LYS A 77 -21.76 -8.08 -8.72
N ASN A 78 -21.93 -8.45 -7.45
CA ASN A 78 -21.06 -7.97 -6.37
C ASN A 78 -19.65 -8.54 -6.50
N ARG A 79 -19.51 -9.80 -6.90
CA ARG A 79 -18.21 -10.40 -7.17
C ARG A 79 -17.50 -9.68 -8.31
N GLU A 80 -18.21 -9.41 -9.40
CA GLU A 80 -17.69 -8.64 -10.52
C GLU A 80 -17.29 -7.21 -10.13
N SER A 81 -18.14 -6.50 -9.38
CA SER A 81 -17.85 -5.14 -8.95
C SER A 81 -16.70 -5.09 -7.96
N ALA A 82 -16.58 -6.06 -7.05
CA ALA A 82 -15.45 -6.21 -6.15
C ALA A 82 -14.15 -6.50 -6.91
N ALA A 83 -14.18 -7.41 -7.89
CA ALA A 83 -13.02 -7.69 -8.75
C ALA A 83 -12.58 -6.45 -9.52
N ARG A 84 -13.52 -5.72 -10.13
CA ARG A 84 -13.25 -4.46 -10.84
C ARG A 84 -12.69 -3.39 -9.90
N SER A 85 -13.20 -3.28 -8.68
CA SER A 85 -12.69 -2.35 -7.68
C SER A 85 -11.25 -2.67 -7.28
N ARG A 86 -10.93 -3.96 -7.07
CA ARG A 86 -9.57 -4.42 -6.79
C ARG A 86 -8.63 -4.12 -7.96
N ALA A 87 -9.05 -4.43 -9.19
CA ALA A 87 -8.26 -4.15 -10.40
C ALA A 87 -7.96 -2.65 -10.55
N ARG A 88 -8.95 -1.78 -10.31
CA ARG A 88 -8.73 -0.32 -10.32
C ARG A 88 -7.73 0.14 -9.26
N LYS A 89 -7.83 -0.39 -8.04
CA LYS A 89 -6.86 -0.07 -6.97
C LYS A 89 -5.46 -0.57 -7.32
N GLN A 90 -5.33 -1.78 -7.85
CA GLN A 90 -4.06 -2.34 -8.30
C GLN A 90 -3.44 -1.52 -9.43
N ALA A 91 -4.24 -1.13 -10.43
CA ALA A 91 -3.76 -0.28 -11.52
C ALA A 91 -3.22 1.07 -11.00
N TYR A 92 -3.96 1.73 -10.11
CA TYR A 92 -3.52 2.98 -9.50
C TYR A 92 -2.21 2.83 -8.70
N THR A 93 -2.08 1.76 -7.91
CA THR A 93 -0.84 1.53 -7.15
C THR A 93 0.34 1.23 -8.08
N MET A 94 0.13 0.42 -9.11
CA MET A 94 1.18 0.09 -10.09
C MET A 94 1.63 1.32 -10.88
N GLU A 95 0.71 2.18 -11.28
CA GLU A 95 1.01 3.44 -11.97
C GLU A 95 1.88 4.35 -11.10
N LEU A 96 1.49 4.55 -9.83
CA LEU A 96 2.29 5.34 -8.88
C LEU A 96 3.68 4.73 -8.62
N GLU A 97 3.76 3.41 -8.46
CA GLU A 97 5.04 2.71 -8.27
C GLU A 97 5.97 2.90 -9.47
N ALA A 98 5.42 2.83 -10.69
CA ALA A 98 6.17 3.07 -11.91
C ALA A 98 6.66 4.52 -12.00
N GLU A 99 5.80 5.50 -11.73
CA GLU A 99 6.17 6.92 -11.73
C GLU A 99 7.28 7.22 -10.71
N VAL A 100 7.16 6.69 -9.49
CA VAL A 100 8.19 6.85 -8.44
C VAL A 100 9.53 6.24 -8.89
N SER A 101 9.49 5.07 -9.54
CA SER A 101 10.70 4.43 -10.06
C SER A 101 11.37 5.28 -11.13
N GLU A 102 10.60 5.78 -12.10
CA GLU A 102 11.09 6.64 -13.18
C GLU A 102 11.68 7.95 -12.63
N LEU A 103 10.99 8.61 -11.71
CA LEU A 103 11.46 9.83 -11.06
C LEU A 103 12.75 9.61 -10.28
N LYS A 104 12.88 8.47 -9.58
CA LYS A 104 14.13 8.10 -8.89
C LYS A 104 15.28 7.92 -9.87
N GLN A 105 15.07 7.26 -10.99
CA GLN A 105 16.09 7.07 -12.02
C GLN A 105 16.54 8.42 -12.61
N LYS A 106 15.59 9.27 -13.02
CA LYS A 106 15.87 10.63 -13.52
C LYS A 106 16.62 11.47 -12.49
N ASN A 107 16.23 11.41 -11.22
CA ASN A 107 16.90 12.14 -10.14
C ASN A 107 18.36 11.69 -9.97
N GLN A 108 18.62 10.38 -10.02
CA GLN A 108 19.98 9.85 -9.96
C GLN A 108 20.82 10.28 -11.15
N GLU A 109 20.26 10.26 -12.37
CA GLU A 109 20.97 10.72 -13.57
C GLU A 109 21.33 12.20 -13.49
N LEU A 110 20.39 13.05 -13.04
CA LEU A 110 20.63 14.48 -12.86
C LEU A 110 21.72 14.74 -11.81
N LYS A 111 21.72 13.98 -10.70
CA LYS A 111 22.78 14.07 -9.68
C LYS A 111 24.15 13.71 -10.24
N ARG A 112 24.26 12.64 -11.03
CA ARG A 112 25.51 12.25 -11.70
C ARG A 112 26.01 13.36 -12.62
N LYS A 113 25.13 13.92 -13.47
CA LYS A 113 25.47 15.05 -14.36
C LYS A 113 25.94 16.28 -13.56
N GLN A 114 25.30 16.56 -12.43
CA GLN A 114 25.70 17.68 -11.56
C GLN A 114 27.08 17.43 -10.94
N GLU A 115 27.35 16.23 -10.45
CA GLU A 115 28.66 15.84 -9.90
C GLU A 115 29.78 15.92 -10.95
N GLU A 116 29.52 15.46 -12.17
CA GLU A 116 30.46 15.54 -13.29
C GLU A 116 30.79 16.98 -13.66
N MET A 117 29.78 17.84 -13.78
CA MET A 117 30.00 19.28 -14.04
C MET A 117 30.82 19.94 -12.94
N LEU A 118 30.50 19.66 -11.66
CA LEU A 118 31.26 20.18 -10.53
C LEU A 118 32.72 19.68 -10.54
N LYS A 119 32.95 18.42 -10.91
CA LYS A 119 34.29 17.86 -11.03
C LYS A 119 35.07 18.52 -12.17
N MET A 120 34.44 18.72 -13.33
CA MET A 120 35.07 19.44 -14.45
C MET A 120 35.43 20.87 -14.08
N GLN A 121 34.54 21.60 -13.40
CA GLN A 121 34.82 22.96 -12.91
C GLN A 121 35.98 22.98 -11.91
N LYS A 122 36.01 22.06 -10.94
CA LYS A 122 37.13 21.95 -9.98
C LYS A 122 38.44 21.65 -10.68
N ASN A 123 38.45 20.71 -11.63
CA ASN A 123 39.65 20.38 -12.40
C ASN A 123 40.12 21.58 -13.22
N GLN A 124 39.21 22.29 -13.89
CA GLN A 124 39.55 23.49 -14.67
C GLN A 124 40.17 24.59 -13.79
N VAL A 125 39.63 24.82 -12.58
CA VAL A 125 40.20 25.77 -11.61
C VAL A 125 41.59 25.33 -11.15
N LEU A 126 41.79 24.03 -10.89
CA LEU A 126 43.09 23.48 -10.50
C LEU A 126 44.14 23.66 -11.61
N GLU A 127 43.79 23.35 -12.86
CA GLU A 127 44.66 23.56 -14.02
C GLU A 127 45.01 25.06 -14.19
N MET A 128 44.03 25.96 -14.04
CA MET A 128 44.28 27.40 -14.07
C MET A 128 45.17 27.90 -12.93
N MET A 129 45.18 27.23 -11.78
CA MET A 129 46.05 27.58 -10.66
C MET A 129 47.49 27.09 -10.88
N ASN A 130 47.66 25.90 -11.48
CA ASN A 130 48.96 25.31 -11.78
C ASN A 130 49.66 25.97 -12.98
N THR A 131 48.90 26.44 -13.97
CA THR A 131 49.42 27.11 -15.18
C THR A 131 49.77 28.58 -14.96
N LYS A 132 49.38 29.19 -13.83
CA LYS A 132 49.86 30.51 -13.44
C LYS A 132 51.27 30.36 -12.87
N PRO A 133 52.33 30.84 -13.56
CA PRO A 133 53.67 30.83 -12.98
C PRO A 133 53.60 31.60 -11.66
N GLY A 134 54.03 30.95 -10.58
CA GLY A 134 53.98 31.50 -9.22
C GLY A 134 54.42 32.95 -9.24
N ALA A 135 53.50 33.85 -8.87
CA ALA A 135 53.69 35.29 -8.96
C ALA A 135 55.08 35.61 -8.39
N LYS A 136 55.97 36.17 -9.21
CA LYS A 136 57.30 36.58 -8.75
C LYS A 136 57.06 37.47 -7.55
N ARG A 137 57.43 37.00 -6.35
CA ARG A 137 57.37 37.82 -5.14
C ARG A 137 58.24 39.04 -5.45
N ASN A 138 57.60 40.19 -5.65
CA ASN A 138 58.30 41.46 -5.83
C ASN A 138 59.08 41.70 -4.53
N ARG A 139 60.32 41.22 -4.49
CA ARG A 139 61.24 41.51 -3.40
C ARG A 139 61.56 42.98 -3.56
N LEU A 140 61.09 43.82 -2.63
CA LEU A 140 61.54 45.20 -2.55
C LEU A 140 63.07 45.17 -2.52
N LYS A 141 63.71 45.74 -3.54
CA LYS A 141 65.15 45.90 -3.54
C LYS A 141 65.47 46.92 -2.44
N LYS A 142 66.20 46.48 -1.41
CA LYS A 142 66.75 47.40 -0.41
C LYS A 142 67.69 48.36 -1.13
N THR A 143 67.31 49.63 -1.17
CA THR A 143 68.25 50.71 -1.48
C THR A 143 69.24 50.79 -0.32
N ILE A 144 70.53 50.68 -0.64
CA ILE A 144 71.58 51.00 0.32
C ILE A 144 71.44 52.50 0.62
N SER A 145 71.01 52.84 1.83
CA SER A 145 71.19 54.19 2.36
C SER A 145 72.69 54.39 2.52
N GLY A 146 73.28 55.26 1.70
CA GLY A 146 74.69 55.64 1.80
C GLY A 146 74.97 56.38 3.11
N PRO A 147 76.23 56.39 3.58
CA PRO A 147 76.61 57.15 4.77
C PRO A 147 76.73 58.64 4.45
N TRP A 148 75.99 59.43 5.25
CA TRP A 148 76.09 60.86 5.59
C TRP A 148 76.72 61.83 4.60
#